data_AF-A0A6N9R6M0-F1
#
_entry.id   AF-A0A6N9R6M0-F1
#
_cell.length_a   1.000
_cell.length_b   1.000
_cell.length_c   1.000
_cell.angle_alpha   90.00
_cell.angle_beta   90.00
_cell.angle_gamma   90.00
#
_symmetry.space_group_name_H-M   'P 1'
#
loop_
_entity.id
_entity.type
_entity.pdbx_description
1 polymer ?
#
loop_
_entity_poly.entity_id
_entity_poly.type
_entity_poly.pdbx_seq_one_letter_code
_entity_poly.pdbx_strand_id
1 'polypeptide(L)'
;MTQSHRLPEGGIVDRTRPLHFEYDGVAYQGYAGDTLASALLANGIHLVGRSFKYHRPRGIYSAGTEEPNALVQLARGARTEP
;
A
#
# COMPACT_ATOMS: atom_id res chain seq x y z
N MET A 1 -0.23 10.43 -13.00
CA MET A 1 -1.31 9.73 -12.28
C MET A 1 -1.75 8.54 -13.11
N THR A 2 -0.87 7.54 -13.23
CA THR A 2 -1.15 6.31 -13.96
C THR A 2 -0.69 5.20 -13.04
N GLN A 3 -1.64 4.41 -12.54
CA GLN A 3 -1.34 3.15 -11.87
C GLN A 3 -0.77 2.19 -12.91
N SER A 4 0.52 2.35 -13.22
CA SER A 4 1.22 1.68 -14.33
C SER A 4 1.27 0.17 -14.18
N HIS A 5 1.04 -0.34 -12.97
CA HIS A 5 1.06 -1.76 -12.63
C HIS A 5 -0.34 -2.32 -12.39
N ARG A 6 -1.41 -1.52 -12.55
CA ARG A 6 -2.78 -2.03 -12.49
C ARG A 6 -3.25 -2.49 -13.85
N LEU A 7 -3.82 -3.68 -13.90
CA LEU A 7 -4.49 -4.20 -15.08
C LEU A 7 -5.71 -3.32 -15.45
N PRO A 8 -6.01 -3.14 -16.75
CA PRO A 8 -7.14 -2.32 -17.18
C PRO A 8 -8.48 -2.83 -16.63
N GLU A 9 -8.63 -4.14 -16.46
CA GLU A 9 -9.86 -4.81 -16.01
C GLU A 9 -9.60 -5.87 -14.93
N GLY A 10 -10.66 -6.39 -14.31
CA GLY A 10 -10.61 -7.40 -13.24
C GLY A 10 -10.39 -6.85 -11.83
N GLY A 11 -10.17 -7.73 -10.85
CA GLY A 11 -10.02 -7.37 -9.44
C GLY A 11 -11.32 -6.92 -8.75
N ILE A 12 -11.32 -6.89 -7.42
CA ILE A 12 -12.48 -6.54 -6.60
C ILE A 12 -12.31 -5.10 -6.11
N VAL A 13 -12.42 -4.15 -7.05
CA VAL A 13 -12.36 -2.71 -6.77
C VAL A 13 -13.39 -1.96 -7.58
N ASP A 14 -13.91 -0.86 -7.02
CA ASP A 14 -14.81 0.05 -7.70
C ASP A 14 -14.03 1.18 -8.39
N ARG A 15 -13.78 0.99 -9.69
CA ARG A 15 -13.06 1.95 -10.54
C ARG A 15 -13.80 3.28 -10.75
N THR A 16 -15.08 3.35 -10.42
CA THR A 16 -15.86 4.60 -10.53
C THR A 16 -15.64 5.51 -9.32
N ARG A 17 -15.03 4.98 -8.25
CA ARG A 17 -14.80 5.69 -6.98
C ARG A 17 -13.29 5.77 -6.66
N PRO A 18 -12.56 6.71 -7.27
CA PRO A 18 -11.16 6.95 -6.93
C PRO A 18 -11.04 7.49 -5.50
N LEU A 19 -10.04 7.00 -4.77
CA LEU A 19 -9.67 7.46 -3.43
C LEU A 19 -8.23 7.97 -3.45
N HIS A 20 -7.99 9.11 -2.82
CA HIS A 20 -6.65 9.67 -2.65
C HIS A 20 -6.13 9.32 -1.25
N PHE A 21 -4.86 8.94 -1.18
CA PHE A 21 -4.19 8.67 0.09
C PHE A 21 -2.74 9.15 0.01
N GLU A 22 -2.12 9.25 1.17
CA GLU A 22 -0.71 9.62 1.30
C GLU A 22 0.05 8.45 1.92
N TYR A 23 1.21 8.14 1.35
CA TYR A 23 2.14 7.15 1.88
C TYR A 23 3.55 7.76 1.88
N ASP A 24 4.19 7.78 3.04
CA ASP A 24 5.52 8.40 3.27
C ASP A 24 5.66 9.83 2.71
N GLY A 25 4.64 10.67 2.90
CA GLY A 25 4.66 12.06 2.42
C GLY A 25 4.27 12.24 0.95
N VAL A 26 4.06 11.14 0.22
CA VAL A 26 3.77 11.16 -1.22
C VAL A 26 2.30 10.83 -1.47
N ALA A 27 1.64 11.64 -2.29
CA ALA A 27 0.25 11.43 -2.66
C ALA A 27 0.11 10.34 -3.74
N TYR A 28 -0.80 9.41 -3.50
CA TYR A 28 -1.15 8.33 -4.41
C TYR A 28 -2.66 8.24 -4.59
N GLN A 29 -3.07 7.45 -5.58
CA GLN A 29 -4.46 7.16 -5.88
C GLN A 29 -4.71 5.65 -5.81
N GLY A 30 -5.84 5.27 -5.24
CA GLY A 30 -6.42 3.93 -5.28
C GLY A 30 -7.90 4.01 -5.64
N TYR A 31 -8.61 2.89 -5.49
CA TYR A 31 -10.04 2.79 -5.71
C TYR A 31 -10.74 2.25 -4.46
N ALA A 32 -12.02 2.56 -4.30
CA ALA A 32 -12.80 1.93 -3.23
C ALA A 32 -12.75 0.39 -3.36
N GLY A 33 -12.45 -0.29 -2.27
CA GLY A 33 -12.20 -1.74 -2.24
C GLY A 33 -10.73 -2.12 -2.26
N ASP A 34 -9.81 -1.20 -2.59
CA ASP A 34 -8.39 -1.44 -2.40
C ASP A 34 -8.04 -1.57 -0.90
N THR A 35 -7.07 -2.41 -0.59
CA THR A 35 -6.27 -2.30 0.62
C THR A 35 -5.09 -1.35 0.34
N LEU A 36 -4.40 -0.89 1.39
CA LEU A 36 -3.18 -0.10 1.17
C LEU A 36 -2.15 -0.89 0.34
N ALA A 37 -2.00 -2.19 0.60
CA ALA A 37 -1.09 -3.05 -0.14
C ALA A 37 -1.44 -3.13 -1.64
N SER A 38 -2.71 -3.37 -2.00
CA SER A 38 -3.12 -3.44 -3.41
C SER A 38 -2.97 -2.09 -4.11
N ALA A 39 -3.27 -0.99 -3.42
CA ALA A 39 -3.10 0.36 -3.95
C ALA A 39 -1.61 0.69 -4.19
N LEU A 40 -0.71 0.33 -3.28
CA LEU A 40 0.73 0.54 -3.44
C LEU A 40 1.29 -0.24 -4.63
N LEU A 41 0.96 -1.52 -4.75
CA LEU A 41 1.38 -2.36 -5.88
C LEU A 41 0.88 -1.81 -7.22
N ALA A 42 -0.37 -1.36 -7.27
CA ALA A 42 -0.93 -0.73 -8.47
C ALA A 42 -0.18 0.55 -8.90
N ASN A 43 0.39 1.28 -7.94
CA ASN A 43 1.24 2.45 -8.17
C ASN A 43 2.73 2.09 -8.39
N GLY A 44 3.08 0.80 -8.47
CA GLY A 44 4.46 0.34 -8.68
C GLY A 44 5.35 0.40 -7.44
N ILE A 45 4.77 0.53 -6.25
CA ILE A 45 5.50 0.57 -4.98
C ILE A 45 5.63 -0.85 -4.45
N HIS A 46 6.82 -1.43 -4.63
CA HIS A 46 7.16 -2.78 -4.15
C HIS A 46 8.00 -2.77 -2.88
N LEU A 47 8.71 -1.68 -2.59
CA LEU A 47 9.49 -1.53 -1.36
C LEU A 47 8.63 -0.82 -0.32
N VAL A 48 8.30 -1.50 0.77
CA VAL A 48 7.43 -0.96 1.84
C VAL A 48 8.15 -0.81 3.18
N GLY A 49 9.38 -1.32 3.27
CA GLY A 49 10.19 -1.21 4.47
C GLY A 49 11.52 -1.93 4.36
N ARG A 50 12.20 -2.04 5.50
CA ARG A 50 13.45 -2.79 5.63
C ARG A 50 13.39 -3.69 6.85
N SER A 51 14.00 -4.87 6.77
CA SER A 51 14.02 -5.80 7.89
C SER A 51 14.73 -5.20 9.11
N PHE A 52 14.16 -5.38 10.30
CA PHE A 52 14.68 -4.82 11.55
C PHE A 52 16.16 -5.16 11.80
N LYS A 53 16.55 -6.44 11.67
CA LYS A 53 17.90 -6.89 12.02
C LYS A 53 18.96 -6.60 10.96
N TYR A 54 18.60 -6.70 9.69
CA TYR A 54 19.57 -6.74 8.58
C TYR A 54 19.40 -5.60 7.58
N HIS A 55 18.45 -4.70 7.80
CA HIS A 55 18.12 -3.57 6.91
C HIS A 55 17.91 -3.97 5.44
N ARG A 56 17.53 -5.22 5.18
CA ARG A 56 17.32 -5.72 3.82
C ARG A 56 16.02 -5.13 3.27
N PRO A 57 15.98 -4.71 2.01
CA PRO A 57 14.75 -4.29 1.35
C PRO A 57 13.63 -5.33 1.53
N ARG A 58 12.43 -4.89 1.92
CA ARG A 58 11.25 -5.74 2.08
C ARG A 58 10.06 -5.17 1.30
N GLY A 59 9.34 -6.07 0.63
CA GLY A 59 8.10 -5.78 -0.05
C GLY A 59 6.92 -6.50 0.57
N ILE A 60 5.73 -6.20 0.05
CA ILE A 60 4.50 -6.94 0.33
C ILE A 60 4.71 -8.39 -0.09
N TYR A 61 4.40 -9.34 0.79
CA TYR A 61 4.66 -10.77 0.57
C TYR A 61 3.38 -11.58 0.40
N SER A 62 2.30 -11.18 1.06
CA SER A 62 1.01 -11.85 1.11
C SER A 62 -0.13 -10.85 0.86
N ALA A 63 -1.37 -11.33 0.97
CA ALA A 63 -2.58 -10.55 0.73
C ALA A 63 -3.57 -10.60 1.91
N GLY A 64 -3.10 -10.97 3.10
CA GLY A 64 -3.94 -11.22 4.26
C GLY A 64 -3.27 -10.91 5.60
N THR A 65 -3.85 -11.44 6.67
CA THR A 65 -3.37 -11.28 8.05
C THR A 65 -2.00 -11.91 8.30
N GLU A 66 -1.57 -12.80 7.42
CA GLU A 66 -0.27 -13.47 7.47
C GLU A 66 0.90 -12.61 6.97
N GLU A 67 0.66 -11.34 6.61
CA GLU A 67 1.67 -10.42 6.08
C GLU A 67 2.80 -10.13 7.08
N PRO A 68 4.05 -10.54 6.80
CA PRO A 68 5.14 -10.40 7.76
C PRO A 68 5.96 -9.12 7.61
N ASN A 69 5.81 -8.38 6.50
CA ASN A 69 6.70 -7.27 6.15
C ASN A 69 6.00 -5.91 6.13
N ALA A 70 4.82 -5.82 5.51
CA ALA A 70 4.16 -4.56 5.16
C ALA A 70 3.32 -3.97 6.31
N LEU A 71 3.92 -3.81 7.49
CA LEU A 71 3.28 -3.15 8.62
C LEU A 71 3.36 -1.63 8.46
N VAL A 72 2.25 -0.93 8.73
CA VAL A 72 2.13 0.52 8.53
C VAL A 72 1.46 1.19 9.72
N GLN A 73 1.82 2.45 9.93
CA GLN A 73 1.18 3.31 10.92
C GLN A 73 0.17 4.21 10.23
N LEU A 74 -1.11 4.10 10.60
CA LEU A 74 -2.19 4.90 9.99
C LEU A 74 -2.36 6.28 10.63
N ALA A 75 -2.01 6.39 11.91
CA ALA A 75 -2.21 7.61 12.69
C ALA A 75 -0.96 8.50 12.72
N ARG A 76 -1.16 9.78 13.03
CA ARG A 76 -0.10 10.79 13.19
C ARG A 76 -0.09 11.35 14.61
N GLY A 77 1.06 11.85 15.06
CA GLY A 77 1.20 12.59 16.32
C GLY A 77 0.92 11.75 17.56
N ALA A 78 0.09 12.24 18.48
CA ALA A 78 -0.20 11.52 19.73
C ALA A 78 -1.13 10.29 19.56
N ARG A 79 -1.59 10.00 18.33
CA ARG A 79 -2.51 8.88 18.04
C ARG A 79 -1.80 7.64 17.53
N THR A 80 -0.47 7.63 17.54
CA THR A 80 0.33 6.54 17.01
C THR A 80 0.32 5.36 17.97
N GLU A 81 0.01 4.19 17.45
CA GLU A 81 0.11 2.92 18.18
C GLU A 81 1.46 2.27 17.82
N PRO A 82 2.19 1.72 18.81
CA PRO A 82 3.50 1.11 18.61
C PRO A 82 3.46 -0.24 17.88
#